data_AF-A0A7U7G4T3-F1
#
_entry.id   AF-A0A7U7G4T3-F1
#
_cell.length_a   1.000
_cell.length_b   1.000
_cell.length_c   1.000
_cell.angle_alpha   90.00
_cell.angle_beta   90.00
_cell.angle_gamma   90.00
#
_symmetry.space_group_name_H-M   'P 1'
#
loop_
_entity.id
_entity.type
_entity.pdbx_description
1 polymer ?
#
loop_
_entity_poly.entity_id
_entity_poly.type
_entity_poly.pdbx_seq_one_letter_code
_entity_poly.pdbx_strand_id
1 'polypeptide(L)'
;MRTVFFLTVLLLLAQMPLRPGHAWGSLLPEEEPSTPAQDLVITSDSQAYCAQLSEHLAEKMRMPHDVPVGAMDDARHLQEEGQELCQQNHIRAGIGRLRRALVLLKNQEGSHQ
;
A
#
# COMPACT_ATOMS: atom_id res chain seq x y z
N MET A 1 -4.75 15.11 -38.57
CA MET A 1 -5.37 15.40 -37.25
C MET A 1 -4.69 14.63 -36.09
N ARG A 2 -3.36 14.50 -36.08
CA ARG A 2 -2.61 13.83 -34.98
C ARG A 2 -1.58 14.76 -34.32
N THR A 3 -1.23 15.86 -34.98
CA THR A 3 -0.26 16.86 -34.50
C THR A 3 -0.85 17.85 -33.50
N VAL A 4 -2.17 18.04 -33.50
CA VAL A 4 -2.86 18.97 -32.59
C VAL A 4 -2.91 18.42 -31.15
N PHE A 5 -2.98 17.10 -30.98
CA PHE A 5 -3.01 16.45 -29.67
C PHE A 5 -1.68 16.51 -28.91
N PHE A 6 -0.54 16.55 -29.60
CA PHE A 6 0.76 16.67 -28.94
C PHE A 6 1.02 18.09 -28.41
N LEU A 7 0.50 19.12 -29.09
CA LEU A 7 0.64 20.51 -28.65
C LEU A 7 -0.19 20.81 -27.39
N THR A 8 -1.35 20.18 -27.22
CA THR A 8 -2.20 20.37 -26.02
C THR A 8 -1.61 19.72 -24.77
N VAL A 9 -0.95 18.56 -24.90
CA VAL A 9 -0.27 17.90 -23.77
C VAL A 9 0.97 18.68 -23.32
N LEU A 10 1.73 19.26 -24.25
CA LEU A 10 2.92 20.06 -23.92
C LEU A 10 2.57 21.41 -23.27
N LEU A 11 1.43 22.01 -23.64
CA LEU A 11 0.95 23.25 -23.01
C LEU A 11 0.45 23.07 -21.56
N LEU A 12 -0.01 21.86 -21.20
CA LEU A 12 -0.49 21.56 -19.85
C LEU A 12 0.64 21.35 -18.82
N LEU A 13 1.84 20.94 -19.25
CA LEU A 13 2.99 20.78 -18.37
C LEU A 13 3.71 22.11 -18.04
N ALA A 14 3.48 23.17 -18.82
CA ALA A 14 4.07 24.48 -18.61
C ALA A 14 3.35 25.33 -17.54
N GLN A 15 2.23 24.87 -16.99
CA GLN A 15 1.42 25.60 -16.02
C GLN A 15 1.72 25.23 -14.56
N MET A 16 2.92 24.76 -14.24
CA MET A 16 3.37 24.66 -12.86
C MET A 16 3.75 26.06 -12.36
N PRO A 17 2.95 26.75 -11.52
CA PRO A 17 3.43 27.93 -10.83
C PRO A 17 4.53 27.48 -9.86
N LEU A 18 5.76 27.81 -10.22
CA LEU A 18 6.91 27.83 -9.33
C LEU A 18 6.57 28.83 -8.21
N ARG A 19 6.03 28.33 -7.09
CA ARG A 19 5.63 29.16 -5.95
C ARG A 19 6.88 29.83 -5.37
N PRO A 20 7.01 31.17 -5.45
CA PRO A 20 8.16 31.88 -4.90
C PRO A 20 8.09 31.87 -3.38
N GLY A 21 9.25 31.66 -2.74
CA GLY A 21 9.39 31.74 -1.29
C GLY A 21 8.97 33.11 -0.76
N HIS A 22 8.15 33.09 0.30
CA HIS A 22 7.97 34.24 1.17
C HIS A 22 8.90 34.10 2.37
N ALA A 23 10.06 34.74 2.23
CA ALA A 23 10.89 35.15 3.35
C ALA A 23 10.30 36.43 3.97
N TRP A 24 9.71 36.29 5.15
CA TRP A 24 9.44 37.35 6.13
C TRP A 24 9.34 36.61 7.47
N GLY A 25 10.41 36.52 8.25
CA GLY A 25 10.88 37.62 9.06
C GLY A 25 10.16 37.58 10.41
N SER A 26 10.82 37.05 11.45
CA SER A 26 10.95 37.68 12.77
C SER A 26 11.54 36.72 13.80
N LEU A 27 12.53 37.25 14.51
CA LEU A 27 13.17 36.71 15.69
C LEU A 27 12.16 36.61 16.83
N LEU A 28 11.86 35.41 17.31
CA LEU A 28 11.58 35.11 18.72
C LEU A 28 12.04 33.68 19.02
N PRO A 29 12.83 33.45 20.08
CA PRO A 29 13.05 32.12 20.63
C PRO A 29 11.97 31.87 21.67
N GLU A 30 11.02 30.99 21.38
CA GLU A 30 10.25 30.36 22.44
C GLU A 30 10.06 28.89 22.07
N GLU A 31 10.60 28.04 22.93
CA GLU A 31 10.59 26.58 22.82
C GLU A 31 9.16 26.07 22.64
N GLU A 32 8.82 25.71 21.41
CA GLU A 32 7.76 24.74 21.14
C GLU A 32 8.15 23.45 21.86
N PRO A 33 7.31 22.89 22.75
CA PRO A 33 7.57 21.58 23.32
C PRO A 33 7.50 20.60 22.15
N SER A 34 8.67 20.27 21.61
CA SER A 34 8.84 19.20 20.63
C SER A 34 8.19 17.95 21.22
N THR A 35 6.97 17.67 20.78
CA THR A 35 6.33 16.40 21.07
C THR A 35 7.33 15.39 20.54
N PRO A 36 7.87 14.46 21.37
CA PRO A 36 8.78 13.47 20.84
C PRO A 36 8.03 12.83 19.68
N ALA A 37 8.56 13.01 18.47
CA ALA A 37 8.04 12.34 17.30
C ALA A 37 8.06 10.87 17.70
N GLN A 38 6.87 10.35 18.02
CA GLN A 38 6.70 8.95 18.37
C GLN A 38 7.21 8.26 17.11
N ASP A 39 8.43 7.73 17.22
CA ASP A 39 9.12 7.12 16.11
C ASP A 39 8.15 6.06 15.60
N LEU A 40 7.56 6.34 14.42
CA LEU A 40 6.43 5.58 13.93
C LEU A 40 7.03 4.27 13.45
N VAL A 41 7.22 3.33 14.38
CA VAL A 41 7.79 2.03 14.09
C VAL A 41 6.82 1.33 13.16
N ILE A 42 7.13 1.38 11.87
CA ILE A 42 6.39 0.65 10.85
C ILE A 42 6.68 -0.83 11.09
N THR A 43 5.84 -1.48 11.90
CA THR A 43 5.96 -2.91 12.27
C THR A 43 5.65 -3.86 11.12
N SER A 44 5.33 -3.32 9.93
CA SER A 44 5.04 -4.11 8.75
C SER A 44 6.24 -4.82 8.13
N ASP A 45 7.42 -4.78 8.75
CA ASP A 45 8.60 -5.53 8.32
C ASP A 45 9.06 -6.52 9.41
N SER A 46 8.13 -7.02 10.23
CA SER A 46 8.42 -8.01 11.28
C SER A 46 7.89 -9.40 10.93
N GLN A 47 8.58 -10.45 11.42
CA GLN A 47 8.12 -11.84 11.29
C GLN A 47 6.75 -12.04 11.93
N ALA A 48 6.54 -11.43 13.11
CA ALA A 48 5.29 -11.50 13.85
C ALA A 48 4.12 -10.95 13.03
N TYR A 49 4.32 -9.79 12.38
CA TYR A 49 3.28 -9.23 11.52
C TYR A 49 3.03 -10.08 10.27
N CYS A 50 4.06 -10.69 9.67
CA CYS A 50 3.83 -11.62 8.57
C CYS A 50 3.00 -12.84 8.99
N ALA A 51 3.29 -13.43 10.15
CA ALA A 51 2.54 -14.56 10.69
C ALA A 51 1.06 -14.18 10.94
N GLN A 52 0.83 -13.05 11.62
CA GLN A 52 -0.51 -12.52 11.87
C GLN A 52 -1.28 -12.29 10.56
N LEU A 53 -0.63 -11.70 9.56
CA LEU A 53 -1.25 -11.40 8.28
C LEU A 53 -1.63 -12.68 7.52
N SER A 54 -0.76 -13.69 7.57
CA SER A 54 -1.02 -14.99 6.96
C SER A 54 -2.17 -15.73 7.64
N GLU A 55 -2.26 -15.68 8.97
CA GLU A 55 -3.35 -16.30 9.73
C GLU A 55 -4.69 -15.64 9.42
N HIS A 56 -4.72 -14.30 9.40
CA HIS A 56 -5.91 -13.55 9.03
C HIS A 56 -6.39 -13.88 7.60
N LEU A 57 -5.47 -13.99 6.64
CA LEU A 57 -5.80 -14.42 5.28
C LEU A 57 -6.37 -15.86 5.26
N ALA A 58 -5.76 -16.78 5.98
CA ALA A 58 -6.23 -18.17 6.07
C ALA A 58 -7.65 -18.26 6.65
N GLU A 59 -7.93 -17.50 7.71
CA GLU A 59 -9.26 -17.46 8.32
C GLU A 59 -10.28 -16.88 7.34
N LYS A 60 -9.93 -15.80 6.62
CA LYS A 60 -10.81 -15.22 5.60
C LYS A 60 -11.16 -16.21 4.49
N MET A 61 -10.20 -17.03 4.06
CA MET A 61 -10.42 -18.07 3.04
C MET A 61 -11.23 -19.27 3.55
N ARG A 62 -11.28 -19.50 4.86
CA ARG A 62 -12.04 -20.60 5.48
C ARG A 62 -13.50 -20.24 5.71
N MET A 63 -13.79 -18.97 5.95
CA MET A 63 -15.14 -18.48 6.20
C MET A 63 -16.01 -18.58 4.94
N PRO A 64 -17.34 -18.79 5.06
CA PRO A 64 -18.24 -18.79 3.92
C PRO A 64 -18.10 -17.52 3.09
N HIS A 65 -17.91 -17.67 1.79
CA HIS A 65 -17.64 -16.58 0.86
C HIS A 65 -18.26 -16.89 -0.51
N ASP A 66 -18.56 -15.86 -1.28
CA ASP A 66 -19.04 -15.99 -2.67
C ASP A 66 -17.91 -15.75 -3.70
N VAL A 67 -16.67 -15.92 -3.27
CA VAL A 67 -15.48 -15.71 -4.10
C VAL A 67 -15.41 -16.78 -5.20
N PRO A 68 -15.25 -16.40 -6.49
CA PRO A 68 -15.07 -17.35 -7.58
C PRO A 68 -13.86 -18.27 -7.36
N VAL A 69 -13.97 -19.54 -7.76
CA VAL A 69 -12.92 -20.56 -7.55
C VAL A 69 -11.55 -20.10 -8.05
N GLY A 70 -11.47 -19.52 -9.26
CA GLY A 70 -10.20 -19.05 -9.80
C GLY A 70 -9.55 -17.93 -8.96
N ALA A 71 -10.35 -17.00 -8.44
CA ALA A 71 -9.86 -15.96 -7.55
C ALA A 71 -9.39 -16.53 -6.20
N MET A 72 -10.06 -17.58 -5.70
CA MET A 72 -9.64 -18.29 -4.51
C MET A 72 -8.31 -19.04 -4.70
N ASP A 73 -8.10 -19.65 -5.86
CA ASP A 73 -6.85 -20.31 -6.21
C ASP A 73 -5.69 -19.32 -6.34
N ASP A 74 -5.92 -18.17 -6.99
CA ASP A 74 -4.94 -17.08 -7.06
C ASP A 74 -4.57 -16.55 -5.67
N ALA A 75 -5.56 -16.39 -4.78
CA ALA A 75 -5.31 -15.97 -3.40
C ALA A 75 -4.49 -17.02 -2.63
N ARG A 76 -4.76 -18.31 -2.82
CA ARG A 76 -4.00 -19.40 -2.20
C ARG A 76 -2.57 -19.43 -2.69
N HIS A 77 -2.35 -19.26 -3.98
CA HIS A 77 -0.99 -19.21 -4.54
C HIS A 77 -0.19 -18.03 -3.97
N LEU A 78 -0.80 -16.84 -3.88
CA LEU A 78 -0.18 -15.68 -3.24
C LEU A 78 0.08 -15.89 -1.74
N GLN A 79 -0.78 -16.65 -1.04
CA GLN A 79 -0.58 -17.01 0.37
C GLN A 79 0.66 -17.89 0.53
N GLU A 80 0.78 -18.95 -0.27
CA GLU A 80 1.90 -19.89 -0.25
C GLU A 80 3.23 -19.18 -0.56
N GLU A 81 3.28 -18.42 -1.66
CA GLU A 81 4.47 -17.60 -2.01
C GLU A 81 4.83 -16.62 -0.89
N GLY A 82 3.80 -15.97 -0.30
CA GLY A 82 3.99 -15.00 0.77
C GLY A 82 4.57 -15.62 2.04
N GLN A 83 4.07 -16.79 2.44
CA GLN A 83 4.57 -17.55 3.58
C GLN A 83 6.01 -18.01 3.36
N GLU A 84 6.32 -18.56 2.18
CA GLU A 84 7.66 -19.02 1.84
C GLU A 84 8.68 -17.87 1.93
N LEU A 85 8.35 -16.71 1.35
CA LEU A 85 9.21 -15.52 1.43
C LEU A 85 9.44 -15.08 2.88
N CYS A 86 8.41 -15.10 3.73
CA CYS A 86 8.57 -14.76 5.14
C CYS A 86 9.42 -15.79 5.90
N GLN A 87 9.33 -17.08 5.57
CA GLN A 87 10.20 -18.11 6.15
C GLN A 87 11.67 -17.91 5.75
N GLN A 88 11.92 -17.38 4.55
CA GLN A 88 13.24 -17.07 4.03
C GLN A 88 13.78 -15.69 4.48
N ASN A 89 13.16 -15.03 5.46
CA ASN A 89 13.47 -13.66 5.90
C ASN A 89 13.29 -12.55 4.83
N HIS A 90 12.61 -12.84 3.72
CA HIS A 90 12.19 -11.84 2.73
C HIS A 90 10.88 -11.16 3.14
N ILE A 91 10.85 -10.58 4.34
CA ILE A 91 9.65 -10.15 5.05
C ILE A 91 8.79 -9.17 4.25
N ARG A 92 9.41 -8.10 3.72
CA ARG A 92 8.70 -7.09 2.92
C ARG A 92 8.05 -7.67 1.67
N ALA A 93 8.75 -8.60 1.00
CA ALA A 93 8.23 -9.25 -0.20
C ALA A 93 7.08 -10.20 0.14
N GLY A 94 7.22 -11.00 1.20
CA GLY A 94 6.18 -11.92 1.67
C GLY A 94 4.90 -11.19 2.08
N ILE A 95 5.04 -10.11 2.85
CA ILE A 95 3.89 -9.26 3.24
C ILE A 95 3.24 -8.62 2.01
N GLY A 96 4.02 -8.21 1.02
CA GLY A 96 3.49 -7.71 -0.24
C GLY A 96 2.60 -8.73 -0.96
N ARG A 97 2.99 -10.02 -0.96
CA ARG A 97 2.18 -11.12 -1.53
C ARG A 97 0.91 -11.36 -0.73
N LEU A 98 1.01 -11.47 0.58
CA LEU A 98 -0.14 -11.67 1.48
C LEU A 98 -1.16 -10.52 1.39
N ARG A 99 -0.69 -9.26 1.32
CA ARG A 99 -1.58 -8.10 1.11
C ARG A 99 -2.28 -8.14 -0.23
N ARG A 100 -1.60 -8.56 -1.31
CA ARG A 100 -2.22 -8.73 -2.63
C ARG A 100 -3.33 -9.77 -2.59
N ALA A 101 -3.13 -10.90 -1.91
CA ALA A 101 -4.17 -11.92 -1.73
C ALA A 101 -5.41 -11.34 -1.04
N LEU A 102 -5.22 -10.58 0.06
CA LEU A 102 -6.33 -9.93 0.77
C LEU A 102 -7.08 -8.92 -0.10
N VAL A 103 -6.38 -8.12 -0.90
CA VAL A 103 -7.01 -7.18 -1.84
C VAL A 103 -7.78 -7.93 -2.91
N LEU A 104 -7.23 -9.02 -3.45
CA LEU A 104 -7.89 -9.84 -4.45
C LEU A 104 -9.23 -10.37 -3.91
N LEU A 105 -9.22 -10.99 -2.72
CA LEU A 105 -10.44 -11.50 -2.09
C LEU A 105 -11.45 -10.38 -1.80
N LYS A 106 -10.99 -9.24 -1.28
CA LYS A 106 -11.84 -8.07 -1.00
C LYS A 106 -12.52 -7.53 -2.27
N ASN A 107 -11.83 -7.52 -3.40
CA ASN A 107 -12.39 -7.02 -4.65
C ASN A 107 -13.50 -7.94 -5.18
N GLN A 108 -13.48 -9.24 -4.86
CA GLN A 108 -14.57 -10.15 -5.23
C GLN A 108 -15.83 -9.89 -4.41
N GLU A 109 -15.70 -9.62 -3.11
CA GLU A 109 -16.83 -9.34 -2.21
C GLU A 109 -17.67 -8.13 -2.66
N GLY A 110 -17.07 -7.15 -3.32
CA GLY A 110 -17.75 -5.94 -3.82
C GLY A 110 -18.21 -6.00 -5.28
N SER A 111 -17.86 -7.04 -6.03
CA SER A 111 -18.20 -7.15 -7.47
C SER A 111 -19.56 -7.79 -7.75
N HIS A 112 -20.24 -8.28 -6.70
CA HIS A 112 -21.57 -8.88 -6.75
C HIS A 112 -22.71 -7.92 -6.36
N GLN A 113 -22.45 -6.60 -6.38
CA GLN A 113 -23.40 -5.56 -5.95
C GLN A 113 -23.85 -4.68 -7.12
#